data_AF-A0A967A6V4-F1
#
_entry.id   AF-A0A967A6V4-F1
#
_cell.length_a   1.000
_cell.length_b   1.000
_cell.length_c   1.000
_cell.angle_alpha   90.00
_cell.angle_beta   90.00
_cell.angle_gamma   90.00
#
_symmetry.space_group_name_H-M   'P 1'
#
loop_
_entity.id
_entity.type
_entity.pdbx_description
1 polymer ?
#
loop_
_entity_poly.entity_id
_entity_poly.type
_entity_poly.pdbx_seq_one_letter_code
_entity_poly.pdbx_strand_id
1 'polypeptide(L)'
;MTDLGAHINYLFAAELQFRLASAARFAATMGNQPLDPPLEWSHGKHKVSYEELALRNDQADFAAWNMHRSATFLMAVVMKDAIKAAVPDPKNSTDRDIQASYQISRLIRNAFAHNPFQPVWSIDPDCRNRKFEVRDIVSLDTTNLQGVMFDWRHYGGPLAILRLCRYVRFEILKDQKRARKPIPTPKTIYVLQGNVILRKTNRSKRRK
;
A
#
# COMPACT_ATOMS: atom_id res chain seq x y z
N MET A 1 -17.69 23.21 1.37
CA MET A 1 -16.25 23.16 1.71
C MET A 1 -15.88 21.71 1.95
N THR A 2 -15.02 21.14 1.11
CA THR A 2 -14.44 19.81 1.31
C THR A 2 -13.57 19.83 2.56
N ASP A 3 -13.80 18.92 3.51
CA ASP A 3 -12.97 18.81 4.72
C ASP A 3 -11.61 18.18 4.35
N LEU A 4 -10.66 19.03 3.99
CA LEU A 4 -9.27 18.62 3.73
C LEU A 4 -8.64 17.91 4.94
N GLY A 5 -9.08 18.24 6.17
CA GLY A 5 -8.63 17.59 7.40
C GLY A 5 -9.00 16.10 7.43
N ALA A 6 -10.22 15.75 7.00
CA ALA A 6 -10.63 14.36 6.85
C ALA A 6 -9.75 13.60 5.84
N HIS A 7 -9.45 14.20 4.68
CA HIS A 7 -8.59 13.55 3.67
C HIS A 7 -7.15 13.35 4.16
N ILE A 8 -6.59 14.28 4.93
CA ILE A 8 -5.28 14.10 5.59
C ILE A 8 -5.33 12.90 6.54
N ASN A 9 -6.38 12.79 7.36
CA ASN A 9 -6.54 11.68 8.29
C ASN A 9 -6.71 10.34 7.56
N TYR A 10 -7.44 10.31 6.44
CA TYR A 10 -7.57 9.11 5.62
C TYR A 10 -6.25 8.68 4.99
N LEU A 11 -5.46 9.62 4.45
CA LEU A 11 -4.12 9.31 3.93
C LEU A 11 -3.22 8.75 5.02
N PHE A 12 -3.25 9.36 6.21
CA PHE A 12 -2.49 8.86 7.35
C PHE A 12 -2.93 7.46 7.78
N ALA A 13 -4.24 7.19 7.85
CA ALA A 13 -4.77 5.88 8.17
C ALA A 13 -4.36 4.84 7.12
N ALA A 14 -4.45 5.16 5.82
CA ALA A 14 -4.02 4.28 4.74
C ALA A 14 -2.52 3.97 4.80
N GLU A 15 -1.68 4.97 5.12
CA GLU A 15 -0.24 4.75 5.36
C GLU A 15 0.00 3.79 6.54
N LEU A 16 -0.74 3.93 7.63
CA LEU A 16 -0.60 3.05 8.80
C LEU A 16 -1.06 1.62 8.48
N GLN A 17 -2.18 1.46 7.78
CA GLN A 17 -2.66 0.16 7.34
C GLN A 17 -1.67 -0.52 6.41
N PHE A 18 -1.07 0.21 5.47
CA PHE A 18 0.01 -0.34 4.63
C PHE A 18 1.18 -0.83 5.47
N ARG A 19 1.69 -0.02 6.40
CA ARG A 19 2.82 -0.39 7.26
C ARG A 19 2.50 -1.62 8.12
N LEU A 20 1.30 -1.68 8.70
CA LEU A 20 0.84 -2.82 9.48
C LEU A 20 0.73 -4.06 8.60
N ALA A 21 0.14 -3.95 7.41
CA ALA A 21 0.03 -5.07 6.47
C ALA A 21 1.40 -5.56 5.99
N SER A 22 2.38 -4.66 5.80
CA SER A 22 3.77 -5.07 5.49
C SER A 22 4.39 -5.84 6.65
N ALA A 23 4.18 -5.38 7.90
CA ALA A 23 4.68 -6.06 9.08
C ALA A 23 4.02 -7.44 9.29
N ALA A 24 2.70 -7.53 9.12
CA ALA A 24 1.94 -8.77 9.22
C ALA A 24 2.34 -9.78 8.14
N ARG A 25 2.48 -9.32 6.88
CA ARG A 25 3.04 -10.15 5.80
C ARG A 25 4.42 -10.68 6.18
N PHE A 26 5.31 -9.81 6.62
CA PHE A 26 6.65 -10.21 7.02
C PHE A 26 6.63 -11.24 8.17
N ALA A 27 5.81 -11.02 9.20
CA ALA A 27 5.68 -11.93 10.32
C ALA A 27 5.08 -13.28 9.92
N ALA A 28 4.07 -13.29 9.04
CA ALA A 28 3.47 -14.52 8.51
C ALA A 28 4.49 -15.33 7.69
N THR A 29 5.18 -14.71 6.73
CA THR A 29 6.20 -15.37 5.91
C THR A 29 7.36 -15.93 6.76
N MET A 30 7.69 -15.27 7.87
CA MET A 30 8.74 -15.71 8.79
C MET A 30 8.26 -16.68 9.88
N GLY A 31 6.98 -17.03 9.92
CA GLY A 31 6.40 -17.90 10.96
C GLY A 31 6.43 -17.28 12.38
N ASN A 32 6.49 -15.95 12.48
CA ASN A 32 6.54 -15.21 13.74
C ASN A 32 5.19 -14.55 14.11
N GLN A 33 4.18 -14.69 13.26
CA GLN A 33 2.83 -14.17 13.53
C GLN A 33 2.13 -15.13 14.52
N PRO A 34 1.56 -14.64 15.63
CA PRO A 34 0.66 -15.46 16.43
C PRO A 34 -0.59 -15.75 15.59
N LEU A 35 -0.84 -17.03 15.30
CA LEU A 35 -2.01 -17.51 14.56
C LEU A 35 -3.05 -18.17 15.48
N ASP A 36 -2.92 -17.97 16.79
CA ASP A 36 -3.74 -18.60 17.82
C ASP A 36 -4.85 -17.63 18.26
N PRO A 37 -6.05 -17.68 17.63
CA PRO A 37 -7.18 -16.87 18.06
C PRO A 37 -7.77 -17.41 19.39
N PRO A 38 -8.66 -16.65 20.04
CA PRO A 38 -9.45 -17.16 21.16
C PRO A 38 -10.22 -18.44 20.77
N LEU A 39 -10.42 -19.35 21.73
CA LEU A 39 -11.18 -20.59 21.51
C LEU A 39 -12.65 -20.35 21.15
N GLU A 40 -13.20 -19.25 21.64
CA GLU A 40 -14.52 -18.74 21.28
C GLU A 40 -14.42 -17.21 21.20
N TRP A 41 -15.03 -16.64 20.16
CA TRP A 41 -15.26 -15.19 20.07
C TRP A 41 -16.73 -14.93 19.81
N SER A 42 -17.37 -14.17 20.71
CA SER A 42 -18.77 -13.78 20.59
C SER A 42 -18.98 -12.28 20.46
N HIS A 43 -19.95 -11.88 19.65
CA HIS A 43 -20.48 -10.51 19.60
C HIS A 43 -22.00 -10.53 19.41
N GLY A 44 -22.75 -10.15 20.45
CA GLY A 44 -24.21 -10.26 20.46
C GLY A 44 -24.66 -11.72 20.32
N LYS A 45 -25.45 -12.01 19.28
CA LYS A 45 -25.92 -13.37 18.97
C LYS A 45 -24.94 -14.20 18.13
N HIS A 46 -23.84 -13.61 17.67
CA HIS A 46 -22.86 -14.28 16.82
C HIS A 46 -21.77 -14.88 17.70
N LYS A 47 -21.39 -16.12 17.40
CA LYS A 47 -20.31 -16.85 18.01
C LYS A 47 -19.52 -17.54 16.91
N VAL A 48 -18.22 -17.60 17.06
CA VAL A 48 -17.31 -18.37 16.21
C VAL A 48 -16.38 -19.19 17.08
N SER A 49 -16.16 -20.45 16.70
CA SER A 49 -15.21 -21.34 17.36
C SER A 49 -13.78 -21.10 16.87
N TYR A 50 -12.83 -21.74 17.56
CA TYR A 50 -11.43 -21.76 17.15
C TYR A 50 -11.25 -22.23 15.71
N GLU A 51 -11.88 -23.34 15.34
CA GLU A 51 -11.72 -23.99 14.04
C GLU A 51 -12.23 -23.13 12.88
N GLU A 52 -13.18 -22.23 13.14
CA GLU A 52 -13.71 -21.29 12.16
C GLU A 52 -12.75 -20.13 11.87
N LEU A 53 -11.89 -19.77 12.83
CA LEU A 53 -11.00 -18.61 12.75
C LEU A 53 -9.52 -18.97 12.55
N ALA A 54 -9.09 -20.13 13.03
CA ALA A 54 -7.69 -20.52 13.03
C ALA A 54 -7.14 -20.65 11.61
N LEU A 55 -5.92 -20.16 11.41
CA LEU A 55 -5.23 -20.23 10.13
C LEU A 55 -4.02 -21.15 10.25
N ARG A 56 -3.87 -22.05 9.28
CA ARG A 56 -2.57 -22.71 9.05
C ARG A 56 -1.55 -21.71 8.52
N ASN A 57 -0.27 -22.05 8.61
CA ASN A 57 0.82 -21.19 8.15
C ASN A 57 0.72 -20.81 6.64
N ASP A 58 0.34 -21.76 5.78
CA ASP A 58 0.14 -21.53 4.35
C ASP A 58 -1.02 -20.55 4.09
N GLN A 59 -2.11 -20.68 4.84
CA GLN A 59 -3.27 -19.80 4.76
C GLN A 59 -2.92 -18.38 5.26
N ALA A 60 -2.15 -18.29 6.34
CA ALA A 60 -1.71 -17.02 6.90
C ALA A 60 -0.78 -16.25 5.95
N ASP A 61 0.18 -16.92 5.31
CA ASP A 61 1.06 -16.29 4.33
C ASP A 61 0.27 -15.80 3.11
N PHE A 62 -0.64 -16.63 2.58
CA PHE A 62 -1.53 -16.25 1.48
C PHE A 62 -2.44 -15.07 1.85
N ALA A 63 -3.09 -15.10 3.01
CA ALA A 63 -3.96 -14.03 3.49
C ALA A 63 -3.18 -12.73 3.70
N ALA A 64 -2.00 -12.80 4.31
CA ALA A 64 -1.18 -11.63 4.59
C ALA A 64 -0.62 -11.00 3.29
N TRP A 65 -0.29 -11.80 2.28
CA TRP A 65 0.05 -11.30 0.94
C TRP A 65 -1.10 -10.50 0.32
N ASN A 66 -2.32 -11.05 0.34
CA ASN A 66 -3.50 -10.37 -0.19
C ASN A 66 -3.85 -9.11 0.61
N MET A 67 -3.75 -9.15 1.94
CA MET A 67 -3.94 -7.99 2.81
C MET A 67 -2.96 -6.86 2.49
N HIS A 68 -1.68 -7.18 2.25
CA HIS A 68 -0.67 -6.20 1.84
C HIS A 68 -0.98 -5.58 0.47
N ARG A 69 -1.45 -6.38 -0.48
CA ARG A 69 -1.92 -5.88 -1.79
C ARG A 69 -3.11 -4.92 -1.60
N SER A 70 -4.14 -5.34 -0.87
CA SER A 70 -5.33 -4.52 -0.59
C SER A 70 -4.98 -3.19 0.07
N ALA A 71 -4.07 -3.18 1.04
CA ALA A 71 -3.61 -1.94 1.68
C ALA A 71 -2.88 -1.00 0.71
N THR A 72 -2.14 -1.55 -0.27
CA THR A 72 -1.50 -0.76 -1.35
C THR A 72 -2.56 -0.08 -2.23
N PHE A 73 -3.61 -0.80 -2.60
CA PHE A 73 -4.70 -0.27 -3.41
C PHE A 73 -5.54 0.77 -2.67
N LEU A 74 -5.77 0.58 -1.37
CA LEU A 74 -6.47 1.55 -0.55
C LEU A 74 -5.75 2.90 -0.53
N MET A 75 -4.41 2.92 -0.46
CA MET A 75 -3.66 4.17 -0.61
C MET A 75 -3.97 4.87 -1.94
N ALA A 76 -4.04 4.14 -3.06
CA ALA A 76 -4.37 4.70 -4.36
C ALA A 76 -5.79 5.31 -4.41
N VAL A 77 -6.77 4.63 -3.80
CA VAL A 77 -8.14 5.14 -3.66
C VAL A 77 -8.14 6.47 -2.92
N VAL A 78 -7.56 6.49 -1.72
CA VAL A 78 -7.59 7.67 -0.84
C VAL A 78 -6.79 8.83 -1.43
N MET A 79 -5.66 8.57 -2.08
CA MET A 79 -4.89 9.60 -2.80
C MET A 79 -5.71 10.27 -3.90
N LYS A 80 -6.39 9.48 -4.74
CA LYS A 80 -7.22 10.04 -5.83
C LYS A 80 -8.32 10.95 -5.29
N ASP A 81 -8.96 10.57 -4.18
CA ASP A 81 -10.02 11.39 -3.57
C ASP A 81 -9.47 12.64 -2.87
N ALA A 82 -8.34 12.50 -2.17
CA ALA A 82 -7.66 13.63 -1.52
C ALA A 82 -7.19 14.69 -2.52
N ILE A 83 -6.60 14.27 -3.64
CA ILE A 83 -6.15 15.19 -4.69
C ILE A 83 -7.35 15.91 -5.32
N LYS A 84 -8.45 15.20 -5.60
CA LYS A 84 -9.68 15.79 -6.14
C LYS A 84 -10.32 16.79 -5.16
N ALA A 85 -10.17 16.57 -3.86
CA ALA A 85 -10.66 17.49 -2.83
C ALA A 85 -9.81 18.77 -2.71
N ALA A 86 -8.49 18.67 -2.98
CA ALA A 86 -7.55 19.77 -2.89
C ALA A 86 -7.42 20.59 -4.18
N VAL A 87 -7.67 19.97 -5.34
CA VAL A 87 -7.46 20.58 -6.66
C VAL A 87 -8.76 20.45 -7.48
N PRO A 88 -9.35 21.56 -7.98
CA PRO A 88 -10.64 21.52 -8.70
C PRO A 88 -10.65 20.64 -9.95
N ASP A 89 -9.57 20.67 -10.74
CA ASP A 89 -9.39 19.83 -11.92
C ASP A 89 -7.97 19.22 -11.96
N PRO A 90 -7.74 18.14 -11.20
CA PRO A 90 -6.41 17.53 -11.13
C PRO A 90 -6.07 16.78 -12.41
N LYS A 91 -7.07 16.42 -13.22
CA LYS A 91 -6.87 15.72 -14.50
C LYS A 91 -6.19 16.64 -15.51
N ASN A 92 -6.61 17.90 -15.58
CA ASN A 92 -6.07 18.90 -16.50
C ASN A 92 -5.19 19.94 -15.80
N SER A 93 -4.65 19.62 -14.62
CA SER A 93 -3.73 20.51 -13.91
C SER A 93 -2.51 20.85 -14.75
N THR A 94 -2.09 22.12 -14.71
CA THR A 94 -0.83 22.58 -15.33
C THR A 94 0.40 22.09 -14.56
N ASP A 95 0.22 21.76 -13.28
CA ASP A 95 1.23 21.10 -12.47
C ASP A 95 1.27 19.61 -12.84
N ARG A 96 2.39 19.22 -13.47
CA ARG A 96 2.60 17.85 -13.96
C ARG A 96 2.65 16.82 -12.83
N ASP A 97 3.14 17.19 -11.65
CA ASP A 97 3.22 16.26 -10.52
C ASP A 97 1.84 16.01 -9.92
N ILE A 98 0.99 17.04 -9.85
CA ILE A 98 -0.42 16.89 -9.44
C ILE A 98 -1.16 16.01 -10.44
N GLN A 99 -1.02 16.29 -11.74
CA GLN A 99 -1.65 15.50 -12.79
C GLN A 99 -1.19 14.04 -12.74
N ALA A 100 0.13 13.80 -12.64
CA ALA A 100 0.69 12.46 -12.56
C ALA A 100 0.23 11.71 -11.31
N SER A 101 0.27 12.37 -10.14
CA SER A 101 -0.21 11.80 -8.87
C SER A 101 -1.67 11.37 -8.96
N TYR A 102 -2.51 12.23 -9.54
CA TYR A 102 -3.93 11.94 -9.74
C TYR A 102 -4.15 10.76 -10.69
N GLN A 103 -3.52 10.80 -11.87
CA GLN A 103 -3.72 9.78 -12.90
C GLN A 103 -3.20 8.41 -12.46
N ILE A 104 -2.01 8.34 -11.86
CA ILE A 104 -1.45 7.08 -11.34
C ILE A 104 -2.39 6.48 -10.28
N SER A 105 -2.80 7.29 -9.29
CA SER A 105 -3.71 6.84 -8.23
C SER A 105 -5.04 6.34 -8.78
N ARG A 106 -5.59 7.05 -9.76
CA ARG A 106 -6.86 6.73 -10.41
C ARG A 106 -6.77 5.45 -11.25
N LEU A 107 -5.72 5.29 -12.05
CA LEU A 107 -5.53 4.11 -12.90
C LEU A 107 -5.30 2.85 -12.07
N ILE A 108 -4.51 2.94 -10.99
CA ILE A 108 -4.30 1.82 -10.05
C ILE A 108 -5.62 1.43 -9.38
N ARG A 109 -6.39 2.41 -8.91
CA ARG A 109 -7.73 2.16 -8.33
C ARG A 109 -8.64 1.47 -9.33
N ASN A 110 -8.66 1.92 -10.58
CA ASN A 110 -9.52 1.36 -11.62
C ASN A 110 -9.17 -0.10 -11.93
N ALA A 111 -7.88 -0.44 -11.97
CA ALA A 111 -7.44 -1.82 -12.19
C ALA A 111 -7.91 -2.78 -11.08
N PHE A 112 -8.03 -2.28 -9.85
CA PHE A 112 -8.44 -3.05 -8.67
C PHE A 112 -9.96 -3.12 -8.46
N ALA A 113 -10.70 -2.10 -8.89
CA ALA A 113 -12.10 -1.90 -8.47
C ALA A 113 -13.06 -3.03 -8.88
N HIS A 114 -12.78 -3.74 -9.97
CA HIS A 114 -13.68 -4.77 -10.51
C HIS A 114 -13.34 -6.18 -10.02
N ASN A 115 -12.05 -6.52 -9.93
CA ASN A 115 -11.59 -7.81 -9.45
C ASN A 115 -10.31 -7.65 -8.61
N PRO A 116 -10.43 -7.48 -7.28
CA PRO A 116 -9.32 -7.33 -6.36
C PRO A 116 -8.26 -8.44 -6.40
N PHE A 117 -8.68 -9.68 -6.68
CA PHE A 117 -7.81 -10.85 -6.66
C PHE A 117 -7.10 -11.10 -8.00
N GLN A 118 -7.71 -10.64 -9.11
CA GLN A 118 -7.11 -10.67 -10.44
C GLN A 118 -7.27 -9.29 -11.12
N PRO A 119 -6.58 -8.26 -10.61
CA PRO A 119 -6.71 -6.92 -11.16
C PRO A 119 -6.13 -6.85 -12.58
N VAL A 120 -6.81 -6.12 -13.45
CA VAL A 120 -6.45 -5.92 -14.86
C VAL A 120 -6.50 -4.44 -15.16
N TRP A 121 -5.49 -3.93 -15.85
CA TRP A 121 -5.43 -2.53 -16.25
C TRP A 121 -6.60 -2.15 -17.17
N SER A 122 -7.35 -1.14 -16.75
CA SER A 122 -8.35 -0.45 -17.57
C SER A 122 -7.91 0.99 -17.77
N ILE A 123 -7.27 1.26 -18.91
CA ILE A 123 -6.69 2.54 -19.30
C ILE A 123 -7.65 3.29 -20.21
N ASP A 124 -8.14 4.43 -19.70
CA ASP A 124 -9.00 5.32 -20.46
C ASP A 124 -8.31 5.82 -21.73
N PRO A 125 -9.04 6.08 -22.82
CA PRO A 125 -8.47 6.46 -24.11
C PRO A 125 -7.46 7.62 -24.04
N ASP A 126 -7.72 8.63 -23.22
CA ASP A 126 -6.88 9.82 -23.04
C ASP A 126 -5.62 9.60 -22.19
N CYS A 127 -5.53 8.43 -21.55
CA CYS A 127 -4.41 8.00 -20.74
C CYS A 127 -3.55 6.93 -21.42
N ARG A 128 -3.93 6.43 -22.60
CA ARG A 128 -3.18 5.38 -23.32
C ARG A 128 -1.88 5.91 -23.91
N ASN A 129 -0.83 5.08 -23.92
CA ASN A 129 0.48 5.39 -24.50
C ASN A 129 1.09 6.69 -23.95
N ARG A 130 0.87 6.94 -22.66
CA ARG A 130 1.41 8.07 -21.90
C ARG A 130 2.25 7.60 -20.73
N LYS A 131 3.29 8.36 -20.44
CA LYS A 131 4.07 8.24 -19.21
C LYS A 131 3.61 9.30 -18.21
N PHE A 132 3.17 8.84 -17.04
CA PHE A 132 2.94 9.70 -15.88
C PHE A 132 4.10 9.52 -14.91
N GLU A 133 4.63 10.62 -14.38
CA GLU A 133 5.82 10.58 -13.55
C GLU A 133 5.77 11.70 -12.51
N VAL A 134 6.04 11.32 -11.25
CA VAL A 134 6.42 12.24 -10.19
C VAL A 134 7.89 11.92 -9.90
N ARG A 135 8.76 12.88 -10.20
CA ARG A 135 10.22 12.67 -10.25
C ARG A 135 10.74 12.06 -8.95
N ASP A 136 11.57 11.02 -9.07
CA ASP A 136 12.20 10.28 -7.96
C ASP A 136 11.22 9.58 -6.99
N ILE A 137 9.92 9.52 -7.32
CA ILE A 137 8.88 8.93 -6.48
C ILE A 137 8.21 7.75 -7.16
N VAL A 138 7.63 7.96 -8.35
CA VAL A 138 6.84 6.95 -9.06
C VAL A 138 6.76 7.30 -10.54
N SER A 139 6.76 6.29 -11.40
CA SER A 139 6.44 6.45 -12.81
C SER A 139 5.57 5.30 -13.29
N LEU A 140 4.60 5.60 -14.13
CA LEU A 140 3.74 4.62 -14.80
C LEU A 140 3.74 4.93 -16.30
N ASP A 141 4.30 4.03 -17.09
CA ASP A 141 4.15 4.02 -18.53
C ASP A 141 2.94 3.15 -18.89
N THR A 142 1.95 3.75 -19.54
CA THR A 142 0.69 3.09 -19.91
C THR A 142 0.73 2.44 -21.30
N THR A 143 1.87 2.51 -21.99
CA THR A 143 2.07 1.87 -23.29
C THR A 143 1.77 0.39 -23.21
N ASN A 144 0.84 -0.08 -24.04
CA ASN A 144 0.39 -1.47 -24.09
C ASN A 144 -0.15 -2.05 -22.76
N LEU A 145 -0.59 -1.22 -21.80
CA LEU A 145 -1.13 -1.74 -20.54
C LEU A 145 -2.62 -2.08 -20.60
N GLN A 146 -3.40 -1.60 -21.57
CA GLN A 146 -4.84 -1.88 -21.64
C GLN A 146 -5.11 -3.41 -21.68
N GLY A 147 -5.91 -3.91 -20.73
CA GLY A 147 -6.26 -5.33 -20.65
C GLY A 147 -5.15 -6.23 -20.11
N VAL A 148 -3.98 -5.68 -19.78
CA VAL A 148 -2.86 -6.44 -19.21
C VAL A 148 -3.09 -6.68 -17.71
N MET A 149 -2.73 -7.87 -17.24
CA MET A 149 -2.79 -8.20 -15.82
C MET A 149 -1.97 -7.20 -15.02
N PHE A 150 -2.56 -6.68 -13.94
CA PHE A 150 -1.91 -5.69 -13.10
C PHE A 150 -0.69 -6.29 -12.41
N ASP A 151 0.43 -5.57 -12.49
CA ASP A 151 1.69 -5.92 -11.86
C ASP A 151 2.28 -4.69 -11.17
N TRP A 152 2.78 -4.89 -9.95
CA TRP A 152 3.39 -3.84 -9.14
C TRP A 152 4.68 -3.29 -9.78
N ARG A 153 5.34 -4.09 -10.63
CA ARG A 153 6.54 -3.69 -11.37
C ARG A 153 6.26 -2.57 -12.37
N HIS A 154 5.03 -2.44 -12.87
CA HIS A 154 4.66 -1.36 -13.80
C HIS A 154 4.77 0.05 -13.19
N TYR A 155 4.82 0.19 -11.87
CA TYR A 155 4.97 1.49 -11.20
C TYR A 155 6.10 1.55 -10.15
N GLY A 156 7.01 0.57 -10.12
CA GLY A 156 8.12 0.54 -9.15
C GLY A 156 7.78 -0.04 -7.78
N GLY A 157 6.61 -0.68 -7.65
CA GLY A 157 6.26 -1.50 -6.49
C GLY A 157 5.62 -0.77 -5.31
N PRO A 158 5.22 -1.52 -4.26
CA PRO A 158 4.42 -0.97 -3.15
C PRO A 158 5.08 0.22 -2.43
N LEU A 159 6.42 0.27 -2.41
CA LEU A 159 7.16 1.40 -1.83
C LEU A 159 6.96 2.70 -2.62
N ALA A 160 6.84 2.64 -3.95
CA ALA A 160 6.54 3.82 -4.77
C ALA A 160 5.18 4.42 -4.40
N ILE A 161 4.17 3.58 -4.12
CA ILE A 161 2.84 4.04 -3.68
C ILE A 161 2.88 4.63 -2.28
N LEU A 162 3.64 4.03 -1.35
CA LEU A 162 3.86 4.63 -0.04
C LEU A 162 4.51 6.02 -0.14
N ARG A 163 5.48 6.18 -1.05
CA ARG A 163 6.15 7.47 -1.30
C ARG A 163 5.21 8.47 -1.94
N LEU A 164 4.42 8.07 -2.94
CA LEU A 164 3.39 8.89 -3.55
C LEU A 164 2.34 9.34 -2.51
N CYS A 165 1.89 8.43 -1.62
CA CYS A 165 0.93 8.75 -0.57
C CYS A 165 1.44 9.86 0.36
N ARG A 166 2.72 9.81 0.72
CA ARG A 166 3.38 10.87 1.50
C ARG A 166 3.53 12.16 0.71
N TYR A 167 3.87 12.08 -0.57
CA TYR A 167 3.94 13.25 -1.45
C TYR A 167 2.59 13.95 -1.53
N VAL A 168 1.52 13.21 -1.83
CA VAL A 168 0.15 13.76 -1.86
C VAL A 168 -0.19 14.45 -0.55
N ARG A 169 0.09 13.80 0.59
CA ARG A 169 -0.22 14.34 1.90
C ARG A 169 0.56 15.63 2.23
N PHE A 170 1.88 15.63 2.05
CA PHE A 170 2.74 16.73 2.49
C PHE A 170 2.92 17.82 1.44
N GLU A 171 2.96 17.46 0.17
CA GLU A 171 3.27 18.38 -0.93
C GLU A 171 2.01 18.88 -1.63
N ILE A 172 0.94 18.08 -1.76
CA ILE A 172 -0.33 18.55 -2.36
C ILE A 172 -1.28 19.10 -1.30
N LEU A 173 -1.56 18.34 -0.24
CA LEU A 173 -2.49 18.73 0.83
C LEU A 173 -1.83 19.64 1.89
N LYS A 174 -0.52 19.86 1.81
CA LYS A 174 0.26 20.72 2.72
C LYS A 174 0.11 20.36 4.20
N ASP A 175 -0.04 19.08 4.52
CA ASP A 175 -0.05 18.63 5.92
C ASP A 175 1.26 18.99 6.62
N GLN A 176 1.17 19.41 7.88
CA GLN A 176 2.35 19.78 8.66
C GLN A 176 3.10 18.52 9.10
N LYS A 177 4.41 18.48 8.78
CA LYS A 177 5.30 17.41 9.23
C LYS A 177 5.46 17.51 10.75
N ARG A 178 4.69 16.71 11.49
CA ARG A 178 4.85 16.57 12.95
C ARG A 178 6.21 15.97 13.27
N ALA A 179 6.80 16.38 14.40
CA ALA A 179 8.03 15.78 14.92
C ALA A 179 7.84 14.26 15.05
N ARG A 180 8.80 13.49 14.51
CA ARG A 180 8.74 12.04 14.60
C ARG A 180 8.94 11.63 16.05
N LYS A 181 7.97 10.90 16.61
CA LYS A 181 8.19 10.16 17.84
C LYS A 181 9.26 9.09 17.60
N PRO A 182 10.05 8.73 18.61
CA PRO A 182 11.00 7.62 18.51
C PRO A 182 10.30 6.35 18.02
N ILE A 183 10.91 5.68 17.03
CA ILE A 183 10.44 4.37 16.57
C ILE A 183 11.19 3.28 17.35
N PRO A 184 10.56 2.12 17.63
CA PRO A 184 11.23 1.02 18.30
C PRO A 184 12.48 0.54 17.55
N THR A 185 13.56 0.25 18.28
CA THR A 185 14.76 -0.35 17.71
C THR A 185 14.49 -1.82 17.35
N PRO A 186 14.78 -2.27 16.11
CA PRO A 186 14.55 -3.65 15.73
C PRO A 186 15.47 -4.60 16.51
N LYS A 187 14.89 -5.63 17.14
CA LYS A 187 15.65 -6.68 17.85
C LYS A 187 16.46 -7.57 16.89
N THR A 188 15.95 -7.78 15.68
CA THR A 188 16.62 -8.55 14.61
C THR A 188 16.65 -7.69 13.35
N ILE A 189 17.80 -7.68 12.67
CA ILE A 189 17.96 -6.91 11.42
C ILE A 189 17.61 -7.80 10.24
N TYR A 190 16.55 -7.43 9.55
CA TYR A 190 16.15 -7.99 8.27
C TYR A 190 16.29 -6.94 7.17
N VAL A 191 16.69 -7.38 5.98
CA VAL A 191 16.74 -6.57 4.77
C VAL A 191 15.81 -7.22 3.76
N LEU A 192 14.84 -6.46 3.26
CA LEU A 192 13.94 -6.89 2.18
C LEU A 192 14.40 -6.21 0.89
N GLN A 193 14.82 -7.01 -0.10
CA GLN A 193 15.16 -6.53 -1.43
C GLN A 193 14.21 -7.17 -2.45
N GLY A 194 13.24 -6.38 -2.93
CA GLY A 194 12.13 -6.90 -3.73
C GLY A 194 11.31 -7.90 -2.90
N ASN A 195 11.35 -9.17 -3.29
CA ASN A 195 10.69 -10.28 -2.58
C ASN A 195 11.67 -11.16 -1.77
N VAL A 196 12.95 -10.78 -1.69
CA VAL A 196 13.97 -11.57 -0.97
C VAL A 196 14.14 -11.02 0.45
N ILE A 197 13.89 -11.86 1.45
CA ILE A 197 14.14 -11.56 2.86
C ILE A 197 15.52 -12.09 3.25
N LEU A 198 16.40 -11.17 3.66
CA LEU A 198 17.73 -11.49 4.18
C LEU A 198 17.76 -11.21 5.68
N ARG A 199 18.18 -12.20 6.48
CA ARG A 199 18.43 -12.02 7.91
C ARG A 199 19.92 -11.77 8.12
N LYS A 200 20.28 -10.65 8.77
CA LYS A 200 21.68 -10.41 9.14
C LYS A 200 22.07 -11.42 10.24
N THR A 201 23.07 -12.25 9.96
CA THR A 201 23.68 -13.10 10.97
C THR A 201 24.79 -12.32 11.67
N ASN A 202 24.74 -12.28 13.00
CA ASN A 202 25.91 -11.84 13.76
C ASN A 202 26.92 -13.00 13.67
N ARG A 203 28.05 -12.81 12.97
CA ARG A 203 29.17 -13.74 13.07
C ARG A 203 29.53 -13.85 14.56
N SER A 204 29.27 -15.01 15.17
CA SER A 204 29.80 -15.28 16.49
C SER A 204 31.32 -15.15 16.38
N LYS A 205 31.94 -14.43 17.32
CA LYS A 205 33.38 -14.57 17.56
C LYS A 205 33.58 -16.07 17.80
N ARG A 206 34.18 -16.79 16.84
CA ARG A 206 34.70 -18.15 17.08
C ARG A 206 35.55 -18.04 18.33
N ARG A 207 35.10 -18.64 19.43
CA ARG A 207 35.94 -18.87 20.60
C ARG A 207 37.13 -19.70 20.09
N LYS A 208 38.33 -19.09 20.16
CA LYS A 208 39.58 -19.83 20.07
C LYS A 208 39.75 -20.63 21.35
#